data_AF-A0A5C7THZ3-F1
#
_entry.id   AF-A0A5C7THZ3-F1
#
_cell.length_a   1.000
_cell.length_b   1.000
_cell.length_c   1.000
_cell.angle_alpha   90.00
_cell.angle_beta   90.00
_cell.angle_gamma   90.00
#
_symmetry.space_group_name_H-M   'P 1'
#
loop_
_entity.id
_entity.type
_entity.pdbx_description
1 polymer ?
#
loop_
_entity_poly.entity_id
_entity_poly.type
_entity_poly.pdbx_seq_one_letter_code
_entity_poly.pdbx_strand_id
1 'polypeptide(L)'
;MSDNRLFLVYDPAFDDMDAEGCPAFGYVLLFSEADAAAYKSGENPPFAAVSLLFTDHADESISGDLLGWAQLDAPELQNFPLGYFFMLMEQAAQVAINAYRQVGHVPDRLIALNMPEDDLIQFDVQFANLQLEDKDAEIQLAQKMMAGRPYLDS
;
A
#
# COMPACT_ATOMS: atom_id res chain seq x y z
N MET A 1 0.03 -18.56 16.59
CA MET A 1 0.50 -18.36 15.21
C MET A 1 0.90 -16.92 15.14
N SER A 2 2.19 -16.63 14.94
CA SER A 2 2.65 -15.25 14.70
C SER A 2 1.91 -14.71 13.48
N ASP A 3 1.36 -13.51 13.60
CA ASP A 3 0.65 -12.90 12.49
C ASP A 3 1.67 -12.55 11.41
N ASN A 4 1.68 -13.32 10.33
CA ASN A 4 2.60 -13.11 9.21
C ASN A 4 2.08 -12.00 8.28
N ARG A 5 1.28 -11.06 8.78
CA ARG A 5 0.66 -10.01 7.98
C ARG A 5 1.33 -8.68 8.26
N LEU A 6 1.58 -7.93 7.20
CA LEU A 6 1.97 -6.53 7.27
C LEU A 6 0.85 -5.69 6.71
N PHE A 7 0.63 -4.53 7.31
CA PHE A 7 -0.52 -3.69 7.03
C PHE A 7 -0.01 -2.33 6.57
N LEU A 8 -0.26 -1.97 5.31
CA LEU A 8 -0.09 -0.60 4.84
C LEU A 8 -1.45 0.08 4.91
N VAL A 9 -1.56 1.14 5.70
CA VAL A 9 -2.77 1.94 5.85
C VAL A 9 -2.58 3.26 5.11
N TYR A 10 -3.48 3.59 4.21
CA TYR A 10 -3.47 4.85 3.50
C TYR A 10 -3.75 6.00 4.48
N ASP A 11 -2.92 7.03 4.43
CA ASP A 11 -3.04 8.23 5.25
C ASP A 11 -3.02 9.48 4.35
N PRO A 12 -4.19 10.10 4.10
CA PRO A 12 -4.31 11.25 3.21
C PRO A 12 -3.63 12.51 3.77
N ALA A 13 -3.22 12.53 5.05
CA ALA A 13 -2.49 13.66 5.61
C ALA A 13 -1.12 13.87 4.94
N PHE A 14 -0.60 12.87 4.21
CA PHE A 14 0.65 12.97 3.46
C PHE A 14 0.45 13.32 1.97
N ASP A 15 -0.77 13.30 1.44
CA ASP A 15 -1.00 13.51 0.00
C ASP A 15 -0.72 14.95 -0.44
N ASP A 16 -0.83 15.90 0.48
CA ASP A 16 -0.49 17.30 0.25
C ASP A 16 1.04 17.55 0.28
N MET A 17 1.86 16.52 0.54
CA MET A 17 3.31 16.63 0.44
C MET A 17 3.69 16.70 -1.03
N ASP A 18 3.92 17.93 -1.51
CA ASP A 18 4.18 18.26 -2.92
C ASP A 18 5.29 17.39 -3.53
N ALA A 19 4.86 16.40 -4.33
CA ALA A 19 5.71 15.58 -5.16
C ALA A 19 5.86 16.21 -6.55
N GLU A 20 6.33 17.46 -6.61
CA GLU A 20 6.58 18.21 -7.84
C GLU A 20 5.38 18.27 -8.80
N GLY A 21 4.16 18.39 -8.26
CA GLY A 21 2.92 18.39 -9.05
C GLY A 21 2.48 17.02 -9.60
N CYS A 22 3.10 15.92 -9.14
CA CYS A 22 2.66 14.55 -9.41
C CYS A 22 1.66 14.07 -8.33
N PRO A 23 0.70 13.19 -8.68
CA PRO A 23 -0.12 12.51 -7.68
C PRO A 23 0.77 11.69 -6.72
N ALA A 24 0.55 11.86 -5.42
CA ALA A 24 1.27 11.14 -4.39
C ALA A 24 0.32 10.59 -3.33
N PHE A 25 0.64 9.42 -2.80
CA PHE A 25 -0.23 8.66 -1.90
C PHE A 25 0.53 8.20 -0.66
N GLY A 26 0.12 8.70 0.50
CA GLY A 26 0.72 8.39 1.79
C GLY A 26 0.31 7.03 2.34
N TYR A 27 1.28 6.21 2.75
CA TYR A 27 1.01 4.95 3.45
C TYR A 27 1.81 4.81 4.73
N VAL A 28 1.22 4.16 5.73
CA VAL A 28 1.88 3.79 6.97
C VAL A 28 1.94 2.27 7.09
N LEU A 29 3.15 1.73 7.09
CA LEU A 29 3.43 0.31 7.32
C LEU A 29 3.39 0.00 8.81
N LEU A 30 2.58 -0.99 9.17
CA LEU A 30 2.31 -1.46 10.52
C LEU A 30 2.46 -2.99 10.60
N PHE A 31 2.87 -3.47 11.77
CA PHE A 31 3.32 -4.86 11.97
C PHE A 31 2.28 -5.76 12.65
N SER A 32 1.11 -5.20 13.01
CA SER A 32 0.02 -5.98 13.60
C SER A 32 -1.35 -5.41 13.21
N GLU A 33 -2.36 -6.28 13.21
CA GLU A 33 -3.74 -5.89 12.93
C GLU A 33 -4.29 -4.94 14.02
N ALA A 34 -3.86 -5.10 15.26
CA ALA A 34 -4.26 -4.24 16.37
C ALA A 34 -3.74 -2.81 16.18
N ASP A 35 -2.49 -2.65 15.77
CA ASP A 35 -1.88 -1.34 15.49
C ASP A 35 -2.53 -0.70 14.27
N ALA A 36 -2.80 -1.48 13.21
CA ALA A 36 -3.53 -1.02 12.03
C ALA A 36 -4.94 -0.53 12.34
N ALA A 37 -5.64 -1.17 13.29
CA ALA A 37 -6.94 -0.73 13.75
C ALA A 37 -6.89 0.48 14.69
N ALA A 38 -5.78 0.67 15.41
CA ALA A 38 -5.59 1.77 16.35
C ALA A 38 -5.00 3.04 15.70
N TYR A 39 -4.38 2.91 14.52
CA TYR A 39 -3.78 4.01 13.79
C TYR A 39 -4.79 5.12 13.46
N LYS A 40 -4.32 6.37 13.53
CA LYS A 40 -5.10 7.55 13.18
C LYS A 40 -4.31 8.42 12.22
N SER A 41 -4.96 8.81 11.14
CA SER A 41 -4.40 9.71 10.12
C SER A 41 -3.85 10.99 10.75
N GLY A 42 -2.64 11.37 10.34
CA GLY A 42 -1.95 12.59 10.79
C GLY A 42 -1.38 12.55 12.21
N GLU A 43 -1.48 11.43 12.93
CA GLU A 43 -0.90 11.27 14.28
C GLU A 43 0.39 10.43 14.24
N ASN A 44 1.35 10.76 15.11
CA ASN A 44 2.54 9.91 15.28
C ASN A 44 2.16 8.69 16.14
N PRO A 45 2.25 7.45 15.62
CA PRO A 45 1.78 6.28 16.33
C PRO A 45 2.63 5.96 17.57
N PRO A 46 2.02 5.44 18.65
CA PRO A 46 2.73 5.01 19.85
C PRO A 46 3.40 3.62 19.69
N PHE A 47 3.38 3.04 18.50
CA PHE A 47 3.88 1.71 18.14
C PHE A 47 4.78 1.78 16.91
N ALA A 48 5.42 0.66 16.57
CA ALA A 48 6.31 0.54 15.43
C ALA A 48 5.59 0.85 14.11
N ALA A 49 6.08 1.85 13.39
CA ALA A 49 5.50 2.24 12.10
C ALA A 49 6.55 2.86 11.17
N VAL A 50 6.31 2.72 9.87
CA VAL A 50 7.12 3.37 8.82
C VAL A 50 6.19 4.10 7.85
N SER A 51 6.41 5.41 7.69
CA SER A 51 5.61 6.25 6.78
C SER A 51 6.30 6.37 5.43
N LEU A 52 5.53 6.20 4.37
CA LEU A 52 5.97 6.08 2.99
C LEU A 52 5.10 6.99 2.10
N LEU A 53 5.68 7.53 1.04
CA LEU A 53 4.99 8.29 0.01
C LEU A 53 5.19 7.59 -1.34
N PHE A 54 4.10 7.22 -2.01
CA PHE A 54 4.15 6.64 -3.35
C PHE A 54 3.78 7.69 -4.38
N THR A 55 4.67 7.94 -5.34
CA THR A 55 4.50 9.01 -6.36
C THR A 55 4.29 8.39 -7.73
N ASP A 56 3.25 8.87 -8.43
CA ASP A 56 2.95 8.55 -9.82
C ASP A 56 3.53 9.63 -10.74
N HIS A 57 4.69 9.38 -11.34
CA HIS A 57 5.37 10.36 -12.19
C HIS A 57 4.72 10.48 -13.57
N ALA A 58 4.83 11.66 -14.17
CA ALA A 58 4.28 11.94 -15.49
C ALA A 58 4.87 11.10 -16.64
N ASP A 59 6.05 10.51 -16.44
CA ASP A 59 6.69 9.57 -17.38
C ASP A 59 6.26 8.11 -17.17
N GLU A 60 5.17 7.91 -16.43
CA GLU A 60 4.59 6.63 -16.03
C GLU A 60 5.43 5.83 -15.02
N SER A 61 6.60 6.34 -14.62
CA SER A 61 7.41 5.73 -13.58
C SER A 61 6.77 5.89 -12.19
N ILE A 62 7.11 4.99 -11.28
CA ILE A 62 6.62 4.97 -9.91
C ILE A 62 7.82 5.04 -8.98
N SER A 63 7.73 5.90 -7.96
CA SER A 63 8.72 5.94 -6.87
C SER A 63 8.05 5.79 -5.51
N GLY A 64 8.83 5.31 -4.54
CA GLY A 64 8.44 5.27 -3.14
C GLY A 64 9.48 5.96 -2.28
N ASP A 65 9.08 7.03 -1.61
CA ASP A 65 9.92 7.80 -0.70
C ASP A 65 9.61 7.47 0.76
N LEU A 66 10.66 7.38 1.57
CA LEU A 66 10.53 7.18 3.00
C LEU A 66 10.30 8.54 3.68
N LEU A 67 9.16 8.70 4.36
CA LEU A 67 8.82 9.91 5.09
C LEU A 67 9.34 9.91 6.54
N GLY A 68 9.32 8.76 7.20
CA GLY A 68 9.75 8.68 8.60
C GLY A 68 9.51 7.33 9.27
N TRP A 69 9.99 7.23 10.51
CA TRP A 69 9.87 6.04 11.36
C TRP A 69 9.32 6.45 12.74
N ALA A 70 8.45 5.62 13.29
CA ALA A 70 8.01 5.69 14.68
C ALA A 70 8.52 4.48 15.46
N GLN A 71 8.93 4.70 16.71
CA GLN A 71 9.44 3.66 17.61
C GLN A 71 10.57 2.81 17.00
N LEU A 72 11.62 3.43 16.44
CA LEU A 72 12.72 2.74 15.72
C LEU A 72 13.39 1.63 16.55
N ASP A 73 13.40 1.76 17.88
CA ASP A 73 13.97 0.78 18.80
C ASP A 73 13.08 -0.46 19.01
N ALA A 74 11.89 -0.50 18.39
CA ALA A 74 10.97 -1.62 18.50
C ALA A 74 11.57 -2.91 17.88
N PRO A 75 11.42 -4.08 18.55
CA PRO A 75 12.00 -5.34 18.06
C PRO A 75 11.57 -5.72 16.66
N GLU A 76 10.35 -5.38 16.26
CA GLU A 76 9.79 -5.68 14.94
C GLU A 76 10.62 -5.02 13.84
N LEU A 77 10.99 -3.75 14.03
CA LEU A 77 11.80 -2.98 13.08
C LEU A 77 13.26 -3.41 13.09
N GLN A 78 13.83 -3.66 14.27
CA GLN A 78 15.22 -4.10 14.41
C GLN A 78 15.49 -5.46 13.74
N ASN A 79 14.46 -6.32 13.68
CA ASN A 79 14.55 -7.62 13.03
C ASN A 79 13.97 -7.64 11.61
N PHE A 80 13.47 -6.51 11.10
CA PHE A 80 12.85 -6.45 9.79
C PHE A 80 13.91 -6.43 8.68
N PRO A 81 13.92 -7.40 7.73
CA PRO A 81 14.93 -7.44 6.70
C PRO A 81 14.79 -6.25 5.73
N LEU A 82 15.84 -5.43 5.63
CA LEU A 82 15.81 -4.22 4.80
C LEU A 82 15.57 -4.51 3.30
N GLY A 83 16.12 -5.61 2.78
CA GLY A 83 15.86 -6.02 1.39
C GLY A 83 14.38 -6.35 1.14
N TYR A 84 13.75 -7.02 2.11
CA TYR A 84 12.31 -7.32 2.04
C TYR A 84 11.47 -6.04 2.17
N PHE A 85 11.88 -5.09 3.01
CA PHE A 85 11.23 -3.78 3.12
C PHE A 85 11.19 -3.05 1.77
N PHE A 86 12.32 -2.96 1.06
CA PHE A 86 12.34 -2.29 -0.25
C PHE A 86 11.46 -2.99 -1.29
N MET A 87 11.48 -4.32 -1.32
CA MET A 87 10.61 -5.11 -2.20
C MET A 87 9.12 -4.89 -1.87
N LEU A 88 8.77 -4.86 -0.58
CA LEU A 88 7.42 -4.56 -0.11
C LEU A 88 6.97 -3.16 -0.53
N MET A 89 7.82 -2.15 -0.35
CA MET A 89 7.52 -0.78 -0.75
C MET A 89 7.26 -0.67 -2.25
N GLU A 90 8.16 -1.23 -3.07
CA GLU A 90 8.07 -1.16 -4.52
C GLU A 90 6.78 -1.80 -5.04
N GLN A 91 6.45 -3.00 -4.56
CA GLN A 91 5.25 -3.71 -4.99
C GLN A 91 3.98 -3.05 -4.44
N ALA A 92 4.00 -2.54 -3.21
CA ALA A 92 2.86 -1.80 -2.65
C ALA A 92 2.57 -0.51 -3.43
N ALA A 93 3.61 0.24 -3.81
CA ALA A 93 3.48 1.43 -4.64
C ALA A 93 2.84 1.09 -5.99
N GLN A 94 3.31 0.02 -6.62
CA GLN A 94 2.75 -0.47 -7.89
C GLN A 94 1.27 -0.83 -7.76
N VAL A 95 0.86 -1.50 -6.67
CA VAL A 95 -0.54 -1.86 -6.42
C VAL A 95 -1.40 -0.61 -6.18
N ALA A 96 -0.98 0.30 -5.30
CA ALA A 96 -1.73 1.49 -4.95
C ALA A 96 -1.94 2.43 -6.16
N ILE A 97 -0.87 2.72 -6.90
CA ILE A 97 -0.92 3.61 -8.05
C ILE A 97 -1.70 2.97 -9.21
N ASN A 98 -1.54 1.65 -9.44
CA ASN A 98 -2.35 0.98 -10.47
C ASN A 98 -3.83 0.99 -10.11
N ALA A 99 -4.19 0.78 -8.85
CA ALA A 99 -5.58 0.90 -8.41
C ALA A 99 -6.11 2.32 -8.68
N TYR A 100 -5.36 3.35 -8.28
CA TYR A 100 -5.73 4.74 -8.57
C TYR A 100 -5.90 5.00 -10.07
N ARG A 101 -4.95 4.60 -10.91
CA ARG A 101 -5.03 4.76 -12.38
C ARG A 101 -6.23 4.03 -13.00
N GLN A 102 -6.65 2.88 -12.44
CA GLN A 102 -7.72 2.05 -12.99
C GLN A 102 -9.12 2.46 -12.51
N VAL A 103 -9.26 2.85 -11.24
CA VAL A 103 -10.55 3.11 -10.60
C VAL A 103 -10.72 4.50 -10.02
N GLY A 104 -9.69 5.35 -10.09
CA GLY A 104 -9.70 6.69 -9.50
C GLY A 104 -9.66 6.70 -7.97
N HIS A 105 -9.37 5.55 -7.34
CA HIS A 105 -9.36 5.38 -5.89
C HIS A 105 -8.11 4.63 -5.44
N VAL A 106 -7.50 5.14 -4.38
CA VAL A 106 -6.35 4.53 -3.69
C VAL A 106 -6.88 3.54 -2.66
N PRO A 107 -6.29 2.35 -2.51
CA PRO A 107 -6.70 1.39 -1.49
C PRO A 107 -6.51 1.93 -0.07
N ASP A 108 -7.56 1.91 0.75
CA ASP A 108 -7.47 2.31 2.15
C ASP A 108 -6.50 1.43 2.94
N ARG A 109 -6.40 0.14 2.58
CA ARG A 109 -5.39 -0.77 3.14
C ARG A 109 -4.85 -1.74 2.11
N LEU A 110 -3.58 -2.05 2.25
CA LEU A 110 -2.91 -3.17 1.58
C LEU A 110 -2.37 -4.11 2.66
N ILE A 111 -2.83 -5.36 2.67
CA ILE A 111 -2.38 -6.36 3.63
C ILE A 111 -1.47 -7.35 2.91
N ALA A 112 -0.16 -7.25 3.17
CA ALA A 112 0.82 -8.18 2.63
C ALA A 112 0.86 -9.46 3.46
N LEU A 113 0.76 -10.60 2.79
CA LEU A 113 1.06 -11.90 3.39
C LEU A 113 2.57 -12.12 3.33
N ASN A 114 3.24 -12.17 4.48
CA ASN A 114 4.66 -12.46 4.57
C ASN A 114 4.91 -13.91 4.18
N MET A 115 5.33 -14.10 2.93
CA MET A 115 5.79 -15.37 2.37
C MET A 115 7.31 -15.21 2.09
N PRO A 116 8.19 -15.66 2.99
CA PRO A 116 9.62 -15.37 2.95
C PRO A 116 10.39 -16.03 1.79
N GLU A 117 9.73 -16.72 0.87
CA GLU A 117 10.35 -17.50 -0.20
C GLU A 117 9.97 -17.05 -1.63
N ASP A 118 9.05 -16.09 -1.79
CA ASP A 118 8.61 -15.63 -3.11
C ASP A 118 9.06 -14.19 -3.41
N ASP A 119 9.50 -13.96 -4.66
CA ASP A 119 9.80 -12.62 -5.18
C ASP A 119 8.54 -11.75 -5.35
N LEU A 120 7.35 -12.35 -5.27
CA LEU A 120 6.05 -11.68 -5.44
C LEU A 120 5.28 -11.69 -4.13
N ILE A 121 4.91 -10.49 -3.67
CA ILE A 121 4.11 -10.29 -2.46
C ILE A 121 2.64 -10.29 -2.84
N GLN A 122 1.87 -11.16 -2.20
CA GLN A 122 0.42 -11.13 -2.31
C GLN A 122 -0.16 -10.08 -1.37
N PHE A 123 -0.91 -9.14 -1.95
CA PHE A 123 -1.66 -8.12 -1.22
C PHE A 123 -3.16 -8.44 -1.24
N ASP A 124 -3.79 -8.45 -0.06
CA ASP A 124 -5.23 -8.25 0.06
C ASP A 124 -5.50 -6.73 0.03
N VAL A 125 -6.30 -6.29 -0.94
CA VAL A 125 -6.54 -4.87 -1.25
C VAL A 125 -7.92 -4.49 -0.73
N GLN A 126 -7.98 -3.54 0.21
CA GLN A 126 -9.21 -3.16 0.87
C GLN A 126 -9.55 -1.69 0.61
N PHE A 127 -10.80 -1.44 0.24
CA PHE A 127 -11.38 -0.10 0.16
C PHE A 127 -12.51 0.01 1.19
N ALA A 128 -12.45 0.99 2.08
CA ALA A 128 -13.41 1.22 3.16
C ALA A 128 -14.69 1.92 2.66
N ASN A 129 -14.54 2.86 1.73
CA ASN A 129 -15.64 3.71 1.25
C ASN A 129 -16.05 3.45 -0.20
N LEU A 130 -15.45 2.47 -0.87
CA LEU A 130 -15.85 2.08 -2.22
C LEU A 130 -17.12 1.22 -2.14
N GLN A 131 -18.24 1.85 -1.79
CA GLN A 131 -19.53 1.36 -2.29
C GLN A 131 -19.55 1.73 -3.76
N LEU A 132 -19.19 0.78 -4.63
CA LEU A 132 -19.53 0.91 -6.05
C LEU A 132 -21.05 1.01 -6.10
N GLU A 133 -21.57 2.23 -6.19
CA GLU A 133 -23.01 2.50 -6.18
C GLU A 133 -23.73 1.73 -7.31
N ASP A 134 -22.96 1.30 -8.32
CA ASP A 134 -23.39 0.40 -9.38
C ASP A 134 -22.61 -0.92 -9.35
N LYS A 135 -23.34 -2.02 -9.14
CA LYS A 135 -22.84 -3.40 -9.41
C LYS A 135 -22.25 -3.54 -10.81
N ASP A 136 -22.70 -2.75 -11.77
CA ASP A 136 -22.17 -2.72 -13.13
C ASP A 136 -20.77 -2.09 -13.20
N ALA A 137 -20.46 -1.11 -12.35
CA ALA A 137 -19.11 -0.53 -12.24
C ALA A 137 -18.13 -1.53 -11.62
N GLU A 138 -18.58 -2.33 -10.65
CA GLU A 138 -17.81 -3.43 -10.06
C GLU A 138 -17.53 -4.56 -11.07
N ILE A 139 -18.52 -4.92 -11.87
CA ILE A 139 -18.36 -5.89 -12.96
C ILE A 139 -17.44 -5.34 -14.06
N GLN A 140 -17.56 -4.08 -14.43
CA GLN A 140 -16.67 -3.44 -15.41
C GLN A 140 -15.23 -3.32 -14.90
N LEU A 141 -15.06 -3.02 -13.61
CA LEU A 141 -13.76 -3.02 -12.95
C LEU A 141 -13.15 -4.42 -12.96
N ALA A 142 -13.89 -5.43 -12.50
CA ALA A 142 -13.44 -6.82 -12.53
C ALA A 142 -13.09 -7.28 -13.96
N GLN A 143 -13.88 -6.88 -14.96
CA GLN A 143 -13.60 -7.14 -16.37
C GLN A 143 -12.34 -6.43 -16.88
N LYS A 144 -12.10 -5.18 -16.50
CA LYS A 144 -10.87 -4.45 -16.84
C LYS A 144 -9.63 -5.05 -16.17
N MET A 145 -9.74 -5.46 -14.91
CA MET A 145 -8.66 -6.14 -14.18
C MET A 145 -8.33 -7.53 -14.76
N MET A 146 -9.31 -8.23 -15.32
CA MET A 146 -9.10 -9.49 -16.04
C MET A 146 -8.57 -9.29 -17.46
N ALA A 147 -8.98 -8.21 -18.15
CA ALA A 147 -8.54 -7.89 -19.51
C ALA A 147 -7.07 -7.41 -19.58
N GLY A 148 -6.53 -6.89 -18.47
CA GLY A 148 -5.13 -6.48 -18.36
C GLY A 148 -4.10 -7.60 -18.19
N ARG A 149 -4.48 -8.88 -18.32
CA ARG A 149 -3.54 -10.01 -18.25
C ARG A 149 -3.17 -10.52 -19.66
N PRO A 150 -1.99 -10.21 -20.21
CA PRO A 150 -1.59 -10.65 -21.56
C PRO A 150 -1.17 -12.12 -21.66
N TYR A 151 -1.39 -12.97 -20.65
CA TYR A 151 -0.76 -14.29 -20.54
C TYR A 151 -1.70 -15.47 -20.32
N LEU A 152 -2.99 -15.37 -20.71
CA LEU A 152 -3.89 -16.53 -20.66
C LEU A 152 -4.50 -16.96 -21.99
N ASP A 153 -4.18 -16.31 -23.11
CA ASP A 153 -4.58 -16.75 -24.46
C ASP A 153 -3.38 -16.83 -25.42
N SER A 154 -2.34 -17.60 -25.06
CA SER A 154 -1.32 -18.07 -26.01
C SER A 154 -0.81 -19.45 -25.62
#